data_AF-A0A6J3A064-F1
#
_entry.id   AF-A0A6J3A064-F1
#
_cell.length_a   1.000
_cell.length_b   1.000
_cell.length_c   1.000
_cell.angle_alpha   90.00
_cell.angle_beta   90.00
_cell.angle_gamma   90.00
#
_symmetry.space_group_name_H-M   'P 1'
#
loop_
_entity.id
_entity.type
_entity.pdbx_description
1 polymer ?
#
loop_
_entity_poly.entity_id
_entity_poly.type
_entity_poly.pdbx_seq_one_letter_code
_entity_poly.pdbx_strand_id
1 'polypeptide(L)'
;MASSAAVPLGFHYETKYVVLSYLGLHSQERLPEQQLSSPQGVQQDIASQSLDQEVLLKVKTEIEEELKSLDKEISEAFTSTGFDRHTSPVFSPANPESSVEDCLAHLGEKARQELGASLQGAMQLLLSRFWCL
;
A
#
# COMPACT_ATOMS: atom_id res chain seq x y z
N MET A 1 -1.41 -2.02 -32.94
CA MET A 1 -0.88 -0.88 -32.17
C MET A 1 -1.23 -1.15 -30.71
N ALA A 2 -0.26 -1.43 -29.85
CA ALA A 2 -0.53 -1.47 -28.42
C ALA A 2 -0.75 -0.03 -27.98
N SER A 3 -2.00 0.33 -27.67
CA SER A 3 -2.27 1.61 -27.03
C SER A 3 -1.52 1.59 -25.70
N SER A 4 -0.59 2.53 -25.51
CA SER A 4 0.00 2.77 -24.20
C SER A 4 -1.11 3.34 -23.32
N ALA A 5 -1.89 2.47 -22.69
CA ALA A 5 -2.93 2.88 -21.78
C ALA A 5 -2.27 3.61 -20.61
N ALA A 6 -2.56 4.90 -20.48
CA ALA A 6 -2.19 5.64 -19.28
C ALA A 6 -2.88 4.97 -18.09
N VAL A 7 -2.11 4.76 -17.02
CA VAL A 7 -2.64 4.16 -15.79
C VAL A 7 -3.76 5.07 -15.25
N PRO A 8 -4.94 4.53 -14.89
CA PRO A 8 -6.03 5.35 -14.35
C PRO A 8 -5.56 6.13 -13.13
N LEU A 9 -6.01 7.39 -12.99
CA LEU A 9 -5.59 8.23 -11.86
C LEU A 9 -5.99 7.62 -10.50
N GLY A 10 -7.09 6.86 -10.46
CA GLY A 10 -7.50 6.09 -9.27
C GLY A 10 -6.41 5.16 -8.72
N PHE A 11 -5.65 4.51 -9.61
CA PHE A 11 -4.57 3.62 -9.22
C PHE A 11 -3.44 4.37 -8.48
N HIS A 12 -3.18 5.64 -8.86
CA HIS A 12 -2.22 6.47 -8.14
C HIS A 12 -2.66 6.70 -6.69
N TYR A 13 -3.94 7.04 -6.48
CA TYR A 13 -4.48 7.29 -5.15
C TYR A 13 -4.49 6.02 -4.28
N GLU A 14 -4.95 4.90 -4.83
CA GLU A 14 -4.94 3.61 -4.15
C GLU A 14 -3.54 3.20 -3.74
N THR A 15 -2.57 3.32 -4.67
CA THR A 15 -1.17 2.97 -4.39
C THR A 15 -0.57 3.88 -3.31
N LYS A 16 -0.80 5.20 -3.39
CA LYS A 16 -0.30 6.16 -2.38
C LYS A 16 -0.88 5.84 -1.00
N TYR A 17 -2.18 5.55 -0.90
CA TYR A 17 -2.83 5.15 0.35
C TYR A 17 -2.23 3.88 0.94
N VAL A 18 -2.05 2.84 0.12
CA VAL A 18 -1.45 1.57 0.55
C VAL A 18 -0.05 1.79 1.11
N VAL A 19 0.82 2.50 0.37
CA VAL A 19 2.19 2.80 0.81
C VAL A 19 2.21 3.58 2.12
N LEU A 20 1.42 4.64 2.23
CA LEU A 20 1.34 5.44 3.47
C LEU A 20 0.83 4.62 4.65
N SER A 21 -0.15 3.74 4.43
CA SER A 21 -0.69 2.85 5.47
C SER A 21 0.38 1.90 6.00
N TYR A 22 1.18 1.29 5.10
CA TYR A 22 2.30 0.43 5.50
C TYR A 22 3.41 1.17 6.25
N LEU A 23 3.76 2.39 5.79
CA LEU A 23 4.75 3.22 6.48
C LEU A 23 4.27 3.63 7.87
N GLY A 24 2.96 3.82 8.04
CA GLY A 24 2.31 4.12 9.32
C GLY A 24 2.47 3.01 10.36
N LEU A 25 2.38 1.74 9.96
CA LEU A 25 2.50 0.58 10.85
C LEU A 25 3.88 0.50 11.52
N HIS A 26 4.95 0.77 10.75
CA HIS A 26 6.32 0.77 11.26
C HIS A 26 6.58 1.88 12.30
N SER A 27 5.78 2.95 12.25
CA SER A 27 5.83 4.02 13.25
C SER A 27 5.17 3.64 14.58
N GLN A 28 4.29 2.63 14.57
CA GLN A 28 3.50 2.20 15.72
C GLN A 28 4.16 1.04 16.49
N GLU A 29 4.85 0.13 15.80
CA GLU A 29 5.44 -1.08 16.40
C GLU A 29 6.62 -0.82 17.35
N ARG A 30 7.26 0.36 17.31
CA ARG A 30 8.42 0.69 18.17
C ARG A 30 8.10 1.43 19.48
N LEU A 31 6.85 1.73 19.74
CA LEU A 31 6.38 2.38 20.97
C LEU A 31 5.32 1.45 21.57
N PRO A 32 5.56 0.51 22.52
CA PRO A 32 6.45 0.59 23.70
C PRO A 32 6.86 -0.79 24.35
N GLU A 33 8.06 -1.34 24.17
CA GLU A 33 8.50 -2.50 25.01
C GLU A 33 9.95 -2.43 25.51
N GLN A 34 10.77 -1.51 25.00
CA GLN A 34 12.20 -1.47 25.34
C GLN A 34 12.53 -0.75 26.66
N GLN A 35 11.52 -0.23 27.37
CA GLN A 35 11.72 0.51 28.63
C GLN A 35 11.82 -0.36 29.89
N LEU A 36 11.74 -1.70 29.80
CA LEU A 36 11.63 -2.56 31.00
C LEU A 36 12.85 -3.42 31.36
N SER A 37 13.97 -3.38 30.62
CA SER A 37 15.11 -4.25 30.99
C SER A 37 16.46 -3.79 30.45
N SER A 38 17.21 -3.02 31.25
CA SER A 38 18.62 -3.30 31.60
C SER A 38 19.25 -2.11 32.36
N PRO A 39 19.84 -2.31 33.56
CA PRO A 39 20.68 -1.32 34.20
C PRO A 39 22.13 -1.54 33.75
N GLN A 40 22.72 -0.58 33.01
CA GLN A 40 24.17 -0.21 32.94
C GLN A 40 24.63 0.12 31.50
N GLY A 41 24.81 1.42 31.22
CA GLY A 41 25.39 1.96 29.97
C GLY A 41 24.81 3.29 29.46
N VAL A 42 24.56 4.28 30.34
CA VAL A 42 23.42 5.22 30.22
C VAL A 42 23.71 6.62 29.61
N GLN A 43 24.73 6.85 28.78
CA GLN A 43 24.91 8.22 28.21
C GLN A 43 24.97 8.34 26.69
N GLN A 44 25.56 7.38 25.98
CA GLN A 44 25.58 7.42 24.52
C GLN A 44 24.29 6.87 23.90
N ASP A 45 23.66 5.92 24.60
CA ASP A 45 22.43 5.24 24.19
C ASP A 45 21.19 6.15 24.30
N ILE A 46 21.14 7.07 25.28
CA ILE A 46 20.00 7.98 25.46
C ILE A 46 19.88 8.98 24.31
N ALA A 47 20.99 9.57 23.86
CA ALA A 47 20.97 10.57 22.80
C ALA A 47 20.60 9.96 21.43
N SER A 48 21.06 8.73 21.17
CA SER A 48 20.67 7.97 19.98
C SER A 48 19.21 7.54 20.05
N GLN A 49 18.72 7.07 21.20
CA GLN A 49 17.31 6.71 21.41
C GLN A 49 16.38 7.92 21.29
N SER A 50 16.76 9.09 21.82
CA SER A 50 15.95 10.30 21.70
C SER A 50 15.87 10.82 20.27
N LEU A 51 16.98 10.74 19.51
CA LEU A 51 17.01 11.12 18.10
C LEU A 51 16.16 10.16 17.26
N ASP A 52 16.23 8.86 17.53
CA ASP A 52 15.38 7.86 16.88
C ASP A 52 13.89 8.08 17.19
N GLN A 53 13.55 8.50 18.41
CA GLN A 53 12.17 8.83 18.80
C GLN A 53 11.67 10.11 18.11
N GLU A 54 12.50 11.16 18.03
CA GLU A 54 12.16 12.39 17.31
C GLU A 54 11.94 12.13 15.82
N VAL A 55 12.80 11.34 15.20
CA VAL A 55 12.67 10.92 13.80
C VAL A 55 11.39 10.10 13.60
N LEU A 56 11.07 9.18 14.52
CA LEU A 56 9.84 8.38 14.45
C LEU A 56 8.58 9.25 14.53
N LEU A 57 8.55 10.21 15.46
CA LEU A 57 7.44 11.15 15.60
C LEU A 57 7.29 12.05 14.37
N LYS A 58 8.41 12.49 13.80
CA LYS A 58 8.41 13.28 12.57
C LYS A 58 7.85 12.49 11.40
N VAL A 59 8.31 11.26 11.19
CA VAL A 59 7.81 10.36 10.14
C VAL A 59 6.32 10.10 10.31
N LYS A 60 5.85 9.82 11.54
CA LYS A 60 4.42 9.66 11.82
C LYS A 60 3.61 10.90 11.42
N THR A 61 4.09 12.09 11.80
CA THR A 61 3.43 13.36 11.48
C THR A 61 3.37 13.59 9.97
N GLU A 62 4.47 13.35 9.26
CA GLU A 62 4.51 13.46 7.79
C GLU A 62 3.54 12.48 7.11
N ILE A 63 3.42 11.24 7.61
CA ILE A 63 2.46 10.26 7.08
C ILE A 63 1.01 10.73 7.29
N GLU A 64 0.68 11.25 8.48
CA GLU A 64 -0.66 11.79 8.77
C GLU A 64 -1.00 12.99 7.88
N GLU A 65 -0.04 13.88 7.64
CA GLU A 65 -0.19 15.02 6.73
C GLU A 65 -0.38 14.58 5.27
N GLU A 66 0.41 13.61 4.80
CA GLU A 66 0.29 13.06 3.45
C GLU A 66 -1.03 12.32 3.23
N LEU A 67 -1.52 11.58 4.24
CA LEU A 67 -2.84 10.93 4.19
C LEU A 67 -3.97 11.97 4.11
N LYS A 68 -3.85 13.08 4.85
CA LYS A 68 -4.80 14.19 4.78
C LYS A 68 -4.74 14.92 3.44
N SER A 69 -3.55 15.13 2.88
CA SER A 69 -3.39 15.69 1.52
C SER A 69 -4.05 14.80 0.49
N LEU A 70 -3.83 13.47 0.58
CA LEU A 70 -4.43 12.50 -0.32
C LEU A 70 -5.97 12.54 -0.28
N ASP A 71 -6.58 12.65 0.89
CA ASP A 71 -8.04 12.78 1.02
C ASP A 71 -8.58 14.02 0.29
N LYS A 72 -7.85 15.14 0.41
CA LYS A 72 -8.17 16.39 -0.29
C LYS A 72 -8.00 16.23 -1.80
N GLU A 73 -6.88 15.68 -2.25
CA GLU A 73 -6.59 15.43 -3.67
C GLU A 73 -7.69 14.57 -4.32
N ILE A 74 -8.11 13.49 -3.68
CA ILE A 74 -9.20 12.62 -4.15
C ILE A 74 -10.51 13.39 -4.25
N SER A 75 -10.85 14.16 -3.22
CA SER A 75 -12.11 14.91 -3.15
C SER A 75 -12.18 16.00 -4.24
N GLU A 76 -11.06 16.66 -4.54
CA GLU A 76 -10.97 17.65 -5.62
C GLU A 76 -11.01 16.98 -7.01
N ALA A 77 -10.36 15.83 -7.16
CA ALA A 77 -10.28 15.08 -8.41
C ALA A 77 -11.58 14.35 -8.79
N PHE A 78 -12.51 14.14 -7.86
CA PHE A 78 -13.78 13.44 -8.13
C PHE A 78 -14.54 14.06 -9.31
N THR A 79 -14.63 15.39 -9.35
CA THR A 79 -15.39 16.12 -10.38
C THR A 79 -14.80 15.98 -11.79
N SER A 80 -13.49 15.76 -11.90
CA SER A 80 -12.78 15.69 -13.19
C SER A 80 -12.50 14.26 -13.64
N THR A 81 -12.33 13.33 -12.70
CA THR A 81 -11.92 11.94 -12.99
C THR A 81 -13.01 10.91 -12.77
N GLY A 82 -14.05 11.25 -12.01
CA GLY A 82 -15.09 10.32 -11.60
C GLY A 82 -14.61 9.23 -10.64
N PHE A 83 -13.39 9.32 -10.12
CA PHE A 83 -12.86 8.35 -9.17
C PHE A 83 -13.58 8.44 -7.82
N ASP A 84 -14.37 7.42 -7.49
CA ASP A 84 -15.07 7.30 -6.22
C ASP A 84 -14.34 6.34 -5.27
N ARG A 85 -13.75 6.87 -4.20
CA ARG A 85 -13.11 6.08 -3.15
C ARG A 85 -14.04 5.06 -2.48
N HIS A 86 -15.35 5.29 -2.48
CA HIS A 86 -16.32 4.36 -1.89
C HIS A 86 -16.48 3.06 -2.70
N THR A 87 -16.01 3.07 -3.95
CA THR A 87 -15.96 1.88 -4.81
C THR A 87 -14.62 1.15 -4.74
N SER A 88 -13.61 1.76 -4.12
CA SER A 88 -12.27 1.20 -4.04
C SER A 88 -12.17 0.16 -2.90
N PRO A 89 -11.62 -1.04 -3.18
CA PRO A 89 -11.50 -2.09 -2.16
C PRO A 89 -10.51 -1.73 -1.05
N VAL A 90 -9.55 -0.84 -1.29
CA VAL A 90 -8.55 -0.43 -0.28
C VAL A 90 -9.03 0.74 0.58
N PHE A 91 -9.87 1.64 0.05
CA PHE A 91 -10.44 2.76 0.82
C PHE A 91 -11.78 2.41 1.50
N SER A 92 -12.54 1.49 0.93
CA SER A 92 -13.87 1.10 1.40
C SER A 92 -14.04 -0.42 1.23
N PRO A 93 -13.36 -1.21 2.08
CA PRO A 93 -13.45 -2.66 2.01
C PRO A 93 -14.88 -3.14 2.28
N ALA A 94 -15.28 -4.22 1.62
CA ALA A 94 -16.60 -4.81 1.80
C ALA A 94 -16.84 -5.33 3.24
N ASN A 95 -15.75 -5.69 3.93
CA ASN A 95 -15.74 -6.05 5.34
C ASN A 95 -14.92 -4.99 6.11
N PRO A 96 -15.49 -4.30 7.11
CA PRO A 96 -14.77 -3.28 7.88
C PRO A 96 -13.60 -3.84 8.69
N GLU A 97 -13.59 -5.15 8.96
CA GLU A 97 -12.50 -5.81 9.70
C GLU A 97 -11.34 -6.22 8.79
N SER A 98 -11.48 -6.09 7.46
CA SER A 98 -10.42 -6.45 6.52
C SER A 98 -9.30 -5.44 6.53
N SER A 99 -8.07 -5.94 6.59
CA SER A 99 -6.88 -5.10 6.46
C SER A 99 -6.59 -4.78 4.99
N VAL A 100 -5.63 -3.89 4.75
CA VAL A 100 -5.18 -3.57 3.38
C VAL A 100 -4.65 -4.83 2.67
N GLU A 101 -3.95 -5.70 3.39
CA GLU A 101 -3.46 -7.00 2.90
C GLU A 101 -4.61 -7.88 2.41
N ASP A 102 -5.67 -7.99 3.20
CA ASP A 102 -6.85 -8.80 2.84
C ASP A 102 -7.47 -8.29 1.54
N CYS A 103 -7.57 -6.97 1.38
CA CYS A 103 -8.10 -6.34 0.17
C CYS A 103 -7.21 -6.63 -1.05
N LEU A 104 -5.89 -6.51 -0.89
CA LEU A 104 -4.93 -6.81 -1.95
C LEU A 104 -4.93 -8.28 -2.33
N ALA A 105 -5.10 -9.19 -1.36
CA ALA A 105 -5.22 -10.62 -1.61
C ALA A 105 -6.49 -10.95 -2.42
N HIS A 106 -7.64 -10.36 -2.06
CA HIS A 106 -8.88 -10.52 -2.83
C HIS A 106 -8.75 -9.96 -4.24
N LEU A 107 -8.11 -8.80 -4.41
CA LEU A 107 -7.85 -8.20 -5.72
C LEU A 107 -6.96 -9.11 -6.58
N GLY A 108 -5.90 -9.67 -5.98
CA GLY A 108 -5.00 -10.62 -6.64
C GLY A 108 -5.70 -11.90 -7.07
N GLU A 109 -6.56 -12.46 -6.21
CA GLU A 109 -7.35 -13.66 -6.53
C GLU A 109 -8.34 -13.38 -7.66
N LYS A 110 -9.03 -12.24 -7.63
CA LYS A 110 -9.91 -11.81 -8.73
C LYS A 110 -9.13 -11.68 -10.04
N ALA A 111 -7.99 -11.01 -10.03
CA ALA A 111 -7.14 -10.85 -11.21
C ALA A 111 -6.68 -12.21 -11.76
N ARG A 112 -6.33 -13.16 -10.87
CA ARG A 112 -5.96 -14.53 -11.24
C ARG A 112 -7.12 -15.26 -11.93
N GLN A 113 -8.35 -15.12 -11.42
CA GLN A 113 -9.54 -15.74 -12.01
C GLN A 113 -9.86 -15.15 -13.39
N GLU A 114 -9.79 -13.82 -13.53
CA GLU A 114 -10.09 -13.11 -14.77
C GLU A 114 -9.04 -13.37 -15.87
N LEU A 115 -7.77 -13.43 -15.49
CA LEU A 115 -6.66 -13.59 -16.45
C LEU A 115 -6.28 -15.06 -16.67
N GLY A 116 -6.70 -15.98 -15.81
CA GLY A 116 -6.19 -17.35 -15.76
C GLY A 116 -6.35 -18.12 -17.06
N ALA A 117 -7.55 -18.11 -17.65
CA ALA A 117 -7.82 -18.82 -18.91
C ALA A 117 -7.01 -18.23 -20.09
N SER A 118 -6.96 -16.90 -20.18
CA SER A 118 -6.21 -16.19 -21.22
C SER A 118 -4.71 -16.45 -21.12
N LEU A 119 -4.17 -16.43 -19.90
CA LEU A 119 -2.76 -16.72 -19.64
C LEU A 119 -2.42 -18.19 -19.95
N GLN A 120 -3.29 -19.11 -19.57
CA GLN A 120 -3.14 -20.54 -19.88
C GLN A 120 -3.15 -20.77 -21.40
N GLY A 121 -4.07 -20.15 -22.13
CA GLY A 121 -4.13 -20.24 -23.59
C GLY A 121 -2.88 -19.67 -24.26
N ALA A 122 -2.42 -18.50 -23.81
CA ALA A 122 -1.18 -17.90 -24.31
C ALA A 122 0.04 -18.78 -24.04
N MET A 123 0.13 -19.38 -22.85
CA MET A 123 1.19 -20.32 -22.49
C MET A 123 1.16 -21.56 -23.38
N GLN A 124 -0.01 -22.17 -23.61
CA GLN A 124 -0.14 -23.31 -24.51
C GLN A 124 0.30 -22.97 -25.93
N LEU A 125 -0.08 -21.80 -26.45
CA LEU A 125 0.34 -21.33 -27.78
C LEU A 125 1.87 -21.16 -27.88
N LEU A 126 2.49 -20.62 -26.84
CA LEU A 126 3.95 -20.47 -26.79
C LEU A 126 4.65 -21.83 -26.76
N LEU A 127 4.18 -22.74 -25.90
CA LEU A 127 4.76 -24.08 -25.77
C LEU A 127 4.57 -24.91 -27.06
N SER A 128 3.43 -24.81 -27.73
CA SER A 128 3.20 -25.52 -28.99
C SER A 128 4.09 -25.02 -30.12
N ARG A 129 4.52 -23.75 -30.09
CA ARG A 129 5.49 -23.20 -31.06
C ARG A 129 6.91 -23.70 -30.80
N PHE A 130 7.26 -23.97 -29.54
CA PHE A 130 8.57 -24.52 -29.15
C PHE A 130 8.70 -26.01 -29.46
N TRP A 131 7.62 -26.79 -29.35
CA TRP A 131 7.64 -28.24 -29.60
C TRP A 131 7.46 -28.64 -31.07
N CYS A 132 7.14 -27.70 -31.96
CA CYS A 132 6.97 -27.93 -33.41
C CYS A 132 8.23 -27.59 -34.23
N LEU A 133 9.38 -27.36 -33.59
CA LEU A 133 10.72 -27.27 -34.18
C LEU A 133 11.51 -28.54 -33.84
#